data_AF-X1P6S7-F1
#
_entry.id   AF-X1P6S7-F1
#
_cell.length_a   1.000
_cell.length_b   1.000
_cell.length_c   1.000
_cell.angle_alpha   90.00
_cell.angle_beta   90.00
_cell.angle_gamma   90.00
#
_symmetry.space_group_name_H-M   'P 1'
#
loop_
_entity.id
_entity.type
_entity.pdbx_description
1 polymer ?
#
loop_
_entity_poly.entity_id
_entity_poly.type
_entity_poly.pdbx_seq_one_letter_code
_entity_poly.pdbx_strand_id
1 'polypeptide(L)'
;DFVSSVGLPDYGITNTGSVTSEGDSVLLAAQARTAFGVDGSGVKVGVISNGVEHWSISEASGDLPSSVDVLKTGSGDEGTAMLEIIHDLAPGASLAFYGSSSSSDMLVGIGALEAAGCNVIVD
;
A
#
# COMPACT_ATOMS: atom_id res chain seq x y z
N ASP A 1 -13.32 21.64 41.98
CA ASP A 1 -13.51 20.78 40.81
C ASP A 1 -12.24 20.68 40.01
N PHE A 2 -11.61 19.52 40.13
CA PHE A 2 -10.32 19.18 39.54
C PHE A 2 -10.61 18.14 38.45
N VAL A 3 -9.99 18.29 37.28
CA VAL A 3 -10.21 17.45 36.09
C VAL A 3 -9.94 15.98 36.42
N SER A 4 -10.89 15.10 36.10
CA SER A 4 -10.86 13.66 36.44
C SER A 4 -10.18 12.76 35.40
N SER A 5 -9.82 13.29 34.22
CA SER A 5 -8.92 12.61 33.27
C SER A 5 -8.40 13.58 32.21
N VAL A 6 -7.13 13.42 31.85
CA VAL A 6 -6.55 13.96 30.62
C VAL A 6 -6.41 12.78 29.66
N GLY A 7 -7.17 12.79 28.57
CA GLY A 7 -6.95 11.85 27.47
C GLY A 7 -5.64 12.18 26.76
N LEU A 8 -4.92 11.16 26.31
CA LEU A 8 -3.76 11.37 25.45
C LEU A 8 -4.20 12.19 24.21
N PRO A 9 -3.34 13.09 23.69
CA PRO A 9 -3.64 13.78 22.45
C PRO A 9 -3.93 12.76 21.35
N ASP A 10 -4.82 13.14 20.44
CA ASP A 10 -5.12 12.38 19.24
C ASP A 10 -3.80 12.05 18.52
N TYR A 11 -3.45 10.76 18.46
CA TYR A 11 -2.22 10.32 17.82
C TYR A 11 -2.39 10.41 16.31
N GLY A 12 -1.36 10.91 15.63
CA GLY A 12 -1.46 11.47 14.28
C GLY A 12 -2.19 10.59 13.28
N ILE A 13 -3.13 11.22 12.55
CA ILE A 13 -3.62 10.72 11.28
C ILE A 13 -2.40 10.67 10.35
N THR A 14 -1.95 9.47 10.00
CA THR A 14 -0.95 9.29 8.94
C THR A 14 -1.66 9.53 7.62
N ASN A 15 -1.75 10.78 7.19
CA ASN A 15 -2.01 11.06 5.78
C ASN A 15 -0.80 10.52 5.01
N THR A 16 -0.96 9.35 4.41
CA THR A 16 -0.13 8.91 3.30
C THR A 16 -0.48 9.79 2.11
N GLY A 17 0.54 10.47 1.59
CA GLY A 17 0.41 11.35 0.44
C GLY A 17 -0.62 12.48 0.52
N SER A 18 -1.12 12.84 -0.65
CA SER A 18 -2.09 13.91 -0.88
C SER A 18 -3.53 13.45 -0.67
N VAL A 19 -3.78 12.14 -0.73
CA VAL A 19 -5.11 11.53 -0.60
C VAL A 19 -5.02 10.22 0.17
N THR A 20 -5.92 10.01 1.12
CA THR A 20 -6.12 8.71 1.77
C THR A 20 -7.40 8.07 1.24
N SER A 21 -7.37 6.77 0.96
CA SER A 21 -8.52 6.02 0.47
C SER A 21 -9.63 5.89 1.53
N GLU A 22 -10.88 5.94 1.06
CA GLU A 22 -12.08 5.77 1.91
C GLU A 22 -12.10 4.40 2.62
N GLY A 23 -11.34 3.43 2.11
CA GLY A 23 -11.13 2.13 2.73
C GLY A 23 -10.51 2.23 4.12
N ASP A 24 -9.60 3.18 4.36
CA ASP A 24 -8.98 3.37 5.68
C ASP A 24 -10.03 3.68 6.76
N SER A 25 -10.96 4.56 6.43
CA SER A 25 -12.07 4.95 7.31
C SER A 25 -13.05 3.80 7.53
N VAL A 26 -13.50 3.13 6.46
CA VAL A 26 -14.49 2.04 6.56
C VAL A 26 -13.93 0.83 7.32
N LEU A 27 -12.64 0.54 7.16
CA LEU A 27 -11.97 -0.58 7.83
C LEU A 27 -11.47 -0.22 9.23
N LEU A 28 -11.60 1.04 9.65
CA LEU A 28 -11.04 1.57 10.89
C LEU A 28 -9.53 1.31 10.97
N ALA A 29 -8.83 1.39 9.84
CA ALA A 29 -7.44 0.98 9.74
C ALA A 29 -6.53 1.86 10.61
N ALA A 30 -6.77 3.17 10.72
CA ALA A 30 -6.10 4.04 11.69
C ALA A 30 -6.25 3.54 13.15
N GLN A 31 -7.44 3.03 13.53
CA GLN A 31 -7.65 2.46 14.86
C GLN A 31 -6.91 1.13 15.02
N ALA A 32 -6.93 0.27 14.01
CA ALA A 32 -6.18 -0.99 14.02
C ALA A 32 -4.66 -0.73 14.16
N ARG A 33 -4.12 0.22 13.39
CA ARG A 33 -2.71 0.62 13.49
C ARG A 33 -2.36 1.08 14.90
N THR A 34 -3.18 1.93 15.50
CA THR A 34 -2.98 2.45 16.87
C THR A 34 -3.13 1.36 17.93
N ALA A 35 -4.18 0.53 17.84
CA ALA A 35 -4.52 -0.46 18.86
C ALA A 35 -3.54 -1.63 18.90
N PHE A 36 -3.01 -2.04 17.74
CA PHE A 36 -2.10 -3.18 17.63
C PHE A 36 -0.64 -2.76 17.46
N GLY A 37 -0.35 -1.48 17.22
CA GLY A 37 1.01 -1.00 16.98
C GLY A 37 1.60 -1.58 15.70
N VAL A 38 0.79 -1.76 14.66
CA VAL A 38 1.16 -2.36 13.37
C VAL A 38 0.94 -1.37 12.25
N ASP A 39 1.83 -1.33 11.28
CA ASP A 39 1.75 -0.45 10.10
C ASP A 39 2.14 -1.17 8.79
N GLY A 40 2.38 -2.49 8.85
CA GLY A 40 2.87 -3.29 7.73
C GLY A 40 4.39 -3.47 7.69
N SER A 41 5.14 -2.86 8.61
CA SER A 41 6.59 -3.03 8.69
C SER A 41 7.01 -4.51 8.72
N GLY A 42 7.94 -4.87 7.84
CA GLY A 42 8.43 -6.24 7.68
C GLY A 42 7.58 -7.14 6.78
N VAL A 43 6.49 -6.62 6.21
CA VAL A 43 5.68 -7.29 5.19
C VAL A 43 5.94 -6.66 3.83
N LYS A 44 6.24 -7.48 2.81
CA LYS A 44 6.29 -7.06 1.41
C LYS A 44 5.01 -7.49 0.70
N VAL A 45 4.29 -6.56 0.10
CA VAL A 45 3.04 -6.80 -0.64
C VAL A 45 3.29 -6.62 -2.13
N GLY A 46 2.97 -7.63 -2.93
CA GLY A 46 3.06 -7.61 -4.38
C GLY A 46 1.68 -7.43 -5.03
N VAL A 47 1.57 -6.51 -5.97
CA VAL A 47 0.36 -6.30 -6.78
C VAL A 47 0.60 -6.84 -8.19
N ILE A 48 -0.33 -7.66 -8.68
CA ILE A 48 -0.48 -7.99 -10.09
C ILE A 48 -1.66 -7.17 -10.61
N SER A 49 -1.49 -6.45 -11.71
CA SER A 49 -2.59 -5.72 -12.35
C SER A 49 -2.20 -5.33 -13.79
N ASN A 50 -2.94 -4.42 -14.43
CA ASN A 50 -2.66 -4.00 -15.80
C ASN A 50 -1.38 -3.16 -15.95
N GLY A 51 -1.12 -2.19 -15.07
CA GLY A 51 0.06 -1.33 -15.19
C GLY A 51 0.26 -0.26 -14.11
N VAL A 52 1.46 0.33 -14.16
CA VAL A 52 1.96 1.41 -13.30
C VAL A 52 2.71 2.48 -14.13
N GLU A 53 2.22 2.85 -15.31
CA GLU A 53 2.95 3.71 -16.25
C GLU A 53 3.34 5.08 -15.65
N HIS A 54 2.53 5.61 -14.72
CA HIS A 54 2.71 6.96 -14.15
C HIS A 54 2.85 6.97 -12.62
N TRP A 55 3.23 5.86 -12.00
CA TRP A 55 3.33 5.75 -10.53
C TRP A 55 4.28 6.79 -9.88
N SER A 56 5.24 7.32 -10.64
CA SER A 56 6.12 8.40 -10.17
C SER A 56 5.37 9.69 -9.81
N ILE A 57 4.15 9.89 -10.33
CA ILE A 57 3.29 11.02 -9.91
C ILE A 57 2.84 10.81 -8.47
N SER A 58 2.39 9.60 -8.14
CA SER A 58 1.99 9.21 -6.78
C SER A 58 3.18 9.20 -5.82
N GLU A 59 4.37 8.83 -6.29
CA GLU A 59 5.62 9.04 -5.53
C GLU A 59 5.84 10.53 -5.23
N ALA A 60 5.69 11.40 -6.23
CA ALA A 60 5.93 12.84 -6.08
C ALA A 60 4.91 13.53 -5.15
N SER A 61 3.68 13.03 -5.08
CA SER A 61 2.66 13.50 -4.13
C SER A 61 2.75 12.82 -2.75
N GLY A 62 3.56 11.77 -2.63
CA GLY A 62 3.72 10.96 -1.42
C GLY A 62 2.62 9.90 -1.22
N ASP A 63 1.73 9.72 -2.18
CA ASP A 63 0.68 8.69 -2.18
C ASP A 63 1.29 7.28 -2.40
N LEU A 64 2.53 7.22 -2.87
CA LEU A 64 3.37 6.02 -2.85
C LEU A 64 4.77 6.31 -2.27
N PRO A 65 5.43 5.30 -1.68
CA PRO A 65 6.82 5.42 -1.29
C PRO A 65 7.74 5.42 -2.52
N SER A 66 8.91 6.05 -2.41
CA SER A 66 9.94 6.08 -3.48
C SER A 66 10.62 4.75 -3.80
N SER A 67 10.16 3.66 -3.20
CA SER A 67 10.83 2.35 -3.21
C SER A 67 9.95 1.20 -3.70
N VAL A 68 8.94 1.48 -4.53
CA VAL A 68 8.14 0.42 -5.17
C VAL A 68 9.02 -0.40 -6.11
N ASP A 69 9.07 -1.71 -5.89
CA ASP A 69 9.82 -2.68 -6.70
C ASP A 69 9.02 -3.10 -7.94
N VAL A 70 9.15 -2.35 -9.02
CA VAL A 70 8.44 -2.60 -10.28
C VAL A 70 9.19 -3.65 -11.11
N LEU A 71 8.73 -4.91 -11.06
CA LEU A 71 9.31 -6.03 -11.80
C LEU A 71 8.91 -6.02 -13.28
N LYS A 72 7.70 -5.53 -13.57
CA LYS A 72 7.16 -5.36 -14.92
C LYS A 72 6.12 -4.24 -14.92
N THR A 73 6.29 -3.23 -15.77
CA THR A 73 5.46 -2.00 -15.73
C THR A 73 4.03 -2.19 -16.22
N GLY A 74 3.77 -3.03 -17.23
CA GLY A 74 2.42 -3.15 -17.81
C GLY A 74 1.96 -1.88 -18.57
N SER A 75 0.65 -1.66 -18.66
CA SER A 75 0.04 -0.46 -19.26
C SER A 75 -1.21 -0.01 -18.50
N GLY A 76 -1.44 1.30 -18.40
CA GLY A 76 -2.41 1.89 -17.49
C GLY A 76 -1.84 2.12 -16.08
N ASP A 77 -2.73 2.48 -15.16
CA ASP A 77 -2.39 2.88 -13.78
C ASP A 77 -3.30 2.23 -12.72
N GLU A 78 -4.00 1.13 -13.06
CA GLU A 78 -4.79 0.39 -12.07
C GLU A 78 -3.90 -0.16 -10.95
N GLY A 79 -2.71 -0.64 -11.31
CA GLY A 79 -1.70 -1.06 -10.36
C GLY A 79 -1.26 0.06 -9.44
N THR A 80 -1.11 1.29 -9.96
CA THR A 80 -0.78 2.47 -9.16
C THR A 80 -1.85 2.71 -8.11
N ALA A 81 -3.13 2.72 -8.50
CA ALA A 81 -4.25 2.92 -7.58
C ALA A 81 -4.33 1.80 -6.52
N MET A 82 -4.08 0.54 -6.88
CA MET A 82 -4.05 -0.56 -5.93
C MET A 82 -2.90 -0.43 -4.93
N LEU A 83 -1.72 0.00 -5.38
CA LEU A 83 -0.57 0.23 -4.51
C LEU A 83 -0.84 1.37 -3.52
N GLU A 84 -1.51 2.44 -3.95
CA GLU A 84 -1.89 3.57 -3.08
C GLU A 84 -2.83 3.10 -1.96
N ILE A 85 -3.84 2.29 -2.28
CA ILE A 85 -4.74 1.71 -1.27
C ILE A 85 -3.95 0.90 -0.23
N ILE A 86 -2.99 0.08 -0.67
CA ILE A 86 -2.15 -0.70 0.26
C ILE A 86 -1.30 0.23 1.12
N HIS A 87 -0.71 1.27 0.52
CA HIS A 87 0.12 2.23 1.23
C HIS A 87 -0.68 2.97 2.31
N ASP A 88 -1.90 3.40 2.02
CA ASP A 88 -2.79 4.05 2.98
C ASP A 88 -3.09 3.17 4.20
N LEU A 89 -3.39 1.90 3.94
CA LEU A 89 -3.74 0.96 5.01
C LEU A 89 -2.51 0.51 5.80
N ALA A 90 -1.40 0.28 5.12
CA ALA A 90 -0.16 -0.29 5.65
C ALA A 90 1.07 0.50 5.18
N PRO A 91 1.28 1.72 5.72
CA PRO A 91 2.33 2.63 5.23
C PRO A 91 3.76 2.13 5.41
N GLY A 92 3.99 1.19 6.33
CA GLY A 92 5.29 0.55 6.57
C GLY A 92 5.56 -0.67 5.68
N ALA A 93 4.59 -1.11 4.88
CA ALA A 93 4.79 -2.24 3.97
C ALA A 93 5.74 -1.89 2.82
N SER A 94 6.60 -2.82 2.44
CA SER A 94 7.35 -2.71 1.18
C SER A 94 6.45 -3.14 0.02
N LEU A 95 6.50 -2.43 -1.10
CA LEU A 95 5.59 -2.67 -2.22
C LEU A 95 6.35 -3.19 -3.45
N ALA A 96 5.72 -4.08 -4.20
CA ALA A 96 6.20 -4.56 -5.49
C ALA A 96 5.05 -4.66 -6.49
N PHE A 97 5.39 -4.58 -7.79
CA PHE A 97 4.40 -4.60 -8.86
C PHE A 97 4.80 -5.51 -10.03
N TYR A 98 3.81 -6.19 -10.61
CA TYR A 98 3.94 -6.94 -11.86
C TYR A 98 2.75 -6.71 -12.80
N GLY A 99 3.01 -6.07 -13.95
CA GLY A 99 2.01 -5.80 -14.99
C GLY A 99 1.69 -7.03 -15.84
N SER A 100 0.53 -7.64 -15.61
CA SER A 100 0.04 -8.81 -16.35
C SER A 100 -0.80 -8.42 -17.57
N SER A 101 -0.61 -9.12 -18.69
CA SER A 101 -1.43 -8.94 -19.91
C SER A 101 -2.28 -10.16 -20.28
N SER A 102 -2.22 -11.23 -19.50
CA SER A 102 -3.00 -12.46 -19.71
C SER A 102 -2.98 -13.37 -18.47
N SER A 103 -3.89 -14.33 -18.38
CA SER A 103 -3.90 -15.28 -17.26
C SER A 103 -2.64 -16.17 -17.19
N SER A 104 -1.99 -16.47 -18.32
CA SER A 104 -0.70 -17.18 -18.30
C SER A 104 0.44 -16.31 -17.79
N ASP A 105 0.39 -15.01 -18.07
CA ASP A 105 1.38 -14.03 -17.61
C ASP A 105 1.18 -13.69 -16.12
N MET A 106 -0.06 -13.74 -15.62
CA MET A 106 -0.37 -13.68 -14.20
C MET A 106 0.33 -14.80 -13.41
N LEU A 107 0.36 -16.03 -13.93
CA LEU A 107 1.09 -17.14 -13.28
C LEU A 107 2.60 -16.85 -13.20
N VAL A 108 3.18 -16.23 -14.23
CA VAL A 108 4.58 -15.77 -14.21
C VAL A 108 4.76 -14.67 -13.16
N GLY A 109 3.81 -13.74 -13.08
CA GLY A 109 3.78 -12.65 -12.09
C GLY A 109 3.79 -13.17 -10.66
N ILE A 110 2.97 -14.18 -10.34
CA ILE A 110 2.94 -14.81 -9.00
C ILE A 110 4.33 -15.33 -8.63
N GLY A 111 4.98 -16.10 -9.53
CA GLY A 111 6.31 -16.64 -9.27
C GLY A 111 7.39 -15.54 -9.18
N ALA A 112 7.27 -14.47 -9.97
CA ALA A 112 8.20 -13.35 -9.92
C ALA A 112 8.10 -12.58 -8.59
N LEU A 113 6.88 -12.32 -8.11
CA LEU A 113 6.65 -11.63 -6.84
C LEU A 113 7.03 -12.51 -5.63
N GLU A 114 6.79 -13.82 -5.68
CA GLU A 114 7.31 -14.77 -4.69
C GLU A 114 8.84 -14.72 -4.64
N ALA A 115 9.51 -14.79 -5.79
CA ALA A 115 10.97 -14.71 -5.88
C ALA A 115 11.53 -13.35 -5.42
N ALA A 116 10.75 -12.27 -5.58
CA ALA A 116 11.06 -10.94 -5.05
C ALA A 116 10.81 -10.82 -3.53
N GLY A 117 10.34 -11.88 -2.87
CA GLY A 117 10.16 -11.97 -1.42
C GLY A 117 8.84 -11.39 -0.92
N CYS A 118 7.82 -11.25 -1.78
CA CYS A 118 6.49 -10.83 -1.34
C CYS A 118 5.89 -11.86 -0.38
N ASN A 119 5.38 -11.39 0.76
CA ASN A 119 4.66 -12.20 1.74
C ASN A 119 3.17 -12.32 1.41
N VAL A 120 2.64 -11.29 0.74
CA VAL A 120 1.26 -11.20 0.28
C VAL A 120 1.27 -10.83 -1.19
N ILE A 121 0.47 -11.51 -2.00
CA ILE A 121 0.25 -11.20 -3.42
C ILE A 121 -1.24 -10.96 -3.62
N VAL A 122 -1.58 -9.86 -4.28
CA VAL A 122 -2.95 -9.48 -4.64
C VAL A 122 -3.03 -9.19 -6.13
N ASP A 123 -4.22 -9.40 -6.69
CA ASP A 123 -4.61 -9.12 -8.09
C ASP A 123 -6.01 -8.49 -8.09
#